data_AF-A0A9E2IK77-F1
#
_entry.id   AF-A0A9E2IK77-F1
#
_cell.length_a   1.000
_cell.length_b   1.000
_cell.length_c   1.000
_cell.angle_alpha   90.00
_cell.angle_beta   90.00
_cell.angle_gamma   90.00
#
_symmetry.space_group_name_H-M   'P 1'
#
loop_
_entity.id
_entity.type
_entity.pdbx_description
1 polymer ?
#
loop_
_entity_poly.entity_id
_entity_poly.type
_entity_poly.pdbx_seq_one_letter_code
_entity_poly.pdbx_strand_id
1 'polypeptide(L)'
;MIKVVLLRHGESVWNVENRFTGWTDVGLSEKGAKEAHAAAWWLTKEGFIFDVAYTSVLKRAIKTLWMVLEDMDLMWIPVYNSWRLNERHYGALQGLNKMEMVEKYGDQQVLVWRRSYDTQPPVLSTHDERSPSRDPSYKDLKKEELPLTECLKDTVARFLPYWHGTIAPAIK
;
A
#
# COMPACT_ATOMS: atom_id res chain seq x y z
N MET A 1 25.92 -3.03 12.42
CA MET A 1 24.50 -2.99 12.85
C MET A 1 23.68 -2.82 11.60
N ILE A 2 22.74 -3.73 11.36
CA ILE A 2 21.85 -3.69 10.20
C ILE A 2 20.79 -2.60 10.42
N LYS A 3 20.53 -1.78 9.40
CA LYS A 3 19.47 -0.75 9.42
C LYS A 3 18.43 -1.05 8.34
N VAL A 4 17.17 -0.93 8.70
CA VAL A 4 16.04 -1.06 7.77
C VAL A 4 15.23 0.22 7.84
N VAL A 5 14.91 0.81 6.68
CA VAL A 5 14.05 1.98 6.58
C VAL A 5 12.69 1.55 6.04
N LEU A 6 11.64 1.86 6.80
CA LEU A 6 10.25 1.67 6.37
C LEU A 6 9.66 3.05 6.07
N LEU A 7 9.23 3.25 4.82
CA LEU A 7 8.62 4.51 4.38
C LEU A 7 7.22 4.25 3.87
N ARG A 8 6.23 4.91 4.47
CA ARG A 8 4.87 4.95 3.92
C ARG A 8 4.81 5.97 2.80
N HIS A 9 4.03 5.69 1.77
CA HIS A 9 3.73 6.65 0.70
C HIS A 9 3.12 7.95 1.27
N GLY A 10 3.32 9.06 0.56
CA GLY A 10 2.69 10.33 0.89
C GLY A 10 1.18 10.35 0.66
N GLU A 11 0.51 11.45 1.01
CA GLU A 11 -0.93 11.65 0.82
C GLU A 11 -1.37 11.35 -0.63
N SER A 12 -2.45 10.59 -0.78
CA SER A 12 -3.07 10.28 -2.08
C SER A 12 -4.28 11.18 -2.34
N VAL A 13 -4.71 11.27 -3.61
CA VAL A 13 -5.94 12.00 -4.00
C VAL A 13 -7.17 11.53 -3.21
N TRP A 14 -7.27 10.23 -2.90
CA TRP A 14 -8.38 9.68 -2.11
C TRP A 14 -8.24 9.88 -0.61
N ASN A 15 -7.04 10.20 -0.11
CA ASN A 15 -6.92 10.68 1.26
C ASN A 15 -7.56 12.07 1.39
N VAL A 16 -7.32 12.96 0.41
CA VAL A 16 -7.95 14.29 0.33
C VAL A 16 -9.47 14.17 0.20
N GLU A 17 -9.96 13.28 -0.67
CA GLU A 17 -11.39 13.03 -0.86
C GLU A 17 -12.04 12.22 0.28
N ASN A 18 -11.28 11.84 1.30
CA ASN A 18 -11.72 11.01 2.42
C ASN A 18 -12.43 9.69 1.99
N ARG A 19 -11.89 9.00 0.99
CA ARG A 19 -12.41 7.70 0.51
C ARG A 19 -11.64 6.52 1.11
N PHE A 20 -12.25 5.34 1.12
CA PHE A 20 -11.53 4.08 1.33
C PHE A 20 -10.80 3.68 0.05
N THR A 21 -9.50 3.48 0.12
CA THR A 21 -8.67 3.20 -1.06
C THR A 21 -8.42 1.70 -1.26
N GLY A 22 -7.69 1.08 -0.35
CA GLY A 22 -7.27 -0.32 -0.48
C GLY A 22 -6.44 -0.51 -1.74
N TRP A 23 -6.80 -1.48 -2.56
CA TRP A 23 -6.07 -1.82 -3.79
C TRP A 23 -6.42 -0.91 -4.97
N THR A 24 -7.36 0.03 -4.83
CA THR A 24 -7.60 0.99 -5.91
C THR A 24 -6.33 1.81 -6.16
N ASP A 25 -5.92 1.85 -7.44
CA ASP A 25 -4.61 2.36 -7.85
C ASP A 25 -4.63 3.87 -8.13
N VAL A 26 -4.81 4.65 -7.06
CA VAL A 26 -4.84 6.12 -7.09
C VAL A 26 -3.45 6.73 -6.98
N GLY A 27 -3.28 7.92 -7.56
CA GLY A 27 -2.03 8.69 -7.49
C GLY A 27 -1.83 9.43 -6.16
N LEU A 28 -0.62 9.95 -5.98
CA LEU A 28 -0.29 10.92 -4.93
C LEU A 28 -1.03 12.26 -5.19
N SER A 29 -1.35 12.98 -4.13
CA SER A 29 -1.68 14.41 -4.22
C SER A 29 -0.40 15.23 -4.42
N GLU A 30 -0.52 16.52 -4.75
CA GLU A 30 0.65 17.42 -4.79
C GLU A 30 1.37 17.46 -3.44
N LYS A 31 0.62 17.40 -2.34
CA LYS A 31 1.18 17.33 -0.99
C LYS A 31 1.91 16.00 -0.78
N GLY A 32 1.35 14.88 -1.23
CA GLY A 32 2.01 13.58 -1.13
C GLY A 32 3.32 13.49 -1.92
N ALA A 33 3.41 14.19 -3.06
CA ALA A 33 4.68 14.33 -3.78
C ALA A 33 5.71 15.14 -2.97
N LYS A 34 5.31 16.28 -2.38
CA LYS A 34 6.18 17.08 -1.50
C LYS A 34 6.66 16.29 -0.28
N GLU A 35 5.81 15.43 0.30
CA GLU A 35 6.18 14.54 1.40
C GLU A 35 7.26 13.53 0.99
N ALA A 36 7.21 13.00 -0.23
CA ALA A 36 8.24 12.10 -0.75
C ALA A 36 9.60 12.81 -0.91
N HIS A 37 9.62 14.00 -1.51
CA HIS A 37 10.84 14.81 -1.62
C HIS A 37 11.41 15.19 -0.25
N ALA A 38 10.54 15.54 0.71
CA ALA A 38 10.96 15.82 2.07
C ALA A 38 11.57 14.58 2.76
N ALA A 39 11.02 13.39 2.53
CA ALA A 39 11.59 12.15 3.04
C ALA A 39 12.99 11.89 2.46
N ALA A 40 13.18 12.10 1.15
CA ALA A 40 14.47 11.99 0.49
C ALA A 40 15.51 12.95 1.11
N TRP A 41 15.12 14.20 1.32
CA TRP A 41 15.99 15.20 1.95
C TRP A 41 16.45 14.79 3.34
N TRP A 42 15.54 14.29 4.19
CA TRP A 42 15.90 13.80 5.53
C TRP A 42 16.80 12.56 5.46
N LEU A 43 16.53 11.61 4.56
CA LEU A 43 17.35 10.42 4.39
C LEU A 43 18.78 10.78 3.96
N THR A 44 18.94 11.67 2.98
CA THR A 44 20.25 12.17 2.55
C THR A 44 20.96 12.91 3.67
N LYS A 45 20.26 13.80 4.39
CA LYS A 45 20.82 14.59 5.48
C LYS A 45 21.34 13.72 6.62
N GLU A 46 20.64 12.64 6.93
CA GLU A 46 21.04 11.67 7.96
C GLU A 46 22.04 10.62 7.44
N GLY A 47 22.50 10.75 6.19
CA GLY A 47 23.53 9.90 5.59
C GLY A 47 23.07 8.47 5.28
N PHE A 48 21.77 8.26 5.00
CA PHE A 48 21.28 6.97 4.52
C PHE A 48 21.65 6.74 3.06
N ILE A 49 22.05 5.50 2.76
CA ILE A 49 22.18 4.96 1.41
C ILE A 49 21.48 3.59 1.38
N PHE A 50 21.10 3.14 0.18
CA PHE A 50 20.37 1.89 -0.01
C PHE A 50 21.01 1.04 -1.09
N ASP A 51 21.06 -0.27 -0.86
CA ASP A 51 21.53 -1.24 -1.85
C ASP A 51 20.38 -1.88 -2.64
N VAL A 52 19.16 -1.81 -2.10
CA VAL A 52 17.95 -2.42 -2.68
C VAL A 52 16.71 -1.73 -2.14
N ALA A 53 15.67 -1.63 -2.97
CA ALA A 53 14.36 -1.15 -2.54
C ALA A 53 13.24 -2.15 -2.86
N TYR A 54 12.23 -2.17 -2.00
CA TYR A 54 11.02 -2.98 -2.16
C TYR A 54 9.79 -2.07 -2.10
N THR A 55 8.83 -2.30 -2.99
CA THR A 55 7.58 -1.52 -3.00
C THR A 55 6.38 -2.39 -3.41
N SER A 56 5.19 -1.84 -3.20
CA SER A 56 3.94 -2.46 -3.67
C SER A 56 3.80 -2.36 -5.19
N VAL A 57 2.75 -2.95 -5.77
CA VAL A 57 2.40 -2.70 -7.18
C VAL A 57 1.52 -1.46 -7.37
N LEU A 58 1.21 -0.72 -6.30
CA LEU A 58 0.35 0.46 -6.35
C LEU A 58 1.16 1.73 -6.66
N LYS A 59 0.69 2.53 -7.63
CA LYS A 59 1.42 3.68 -8.19
C LYS A 59 1.81 4.72 -7.15
N ARG A 60 1.02 4.90 -6.09
CA ARG A 60 1.34 5.85 -5.01
C ARG A 60 2.61 5.47 -4.25
N ALA A 61 2.83 4.19 -3.98
CA ALA A 61 4.05 3.73 -3.32
C ALA A 61 5.23 3.70 -4.29
N ILE A 62 5.00 3.30 -5.55
CA ILE A 62 6.02 3.31 -6.60
C ILE A 62 6.52 4.74 -6.83
N LYS A 63 5.61 5.71 -7.01
CA LYS A 63 5.97 7.13 -7.21
C LYS A 63 6.69 7.73 -6.00
N THR A 64 6.26 7.42 -4.77
CA THR A 64 7.01 7.85 -3.58
C THR A 64 8.43 7.30 -3.62
N LEU A 65 8.62 6.01 -3.90
CA LEU A 65 9.95 5.42 -3.98
C LEU A 65 10.79 6.07 -5.08
N TRP A 66 10.25 6.27 -6.27
CA TRP A 66 10.97 6.88 -7.39
C TRP A 66 11.43 8.30 -7.07
N MET A 67 10.57 9.15 -6.51
CA MET A 67 10.96 10.50 -6.09
C MET A 67 12.09 10.45 -5.04
N VAL A 68 12.02 9.51 -4.10
CA VAL A 68 13.08 9.33 -3.10
C VAL A 68 14.40 8.90 -3.73
N LEU A 69 14.38 7.91 -4.63
CA LEU A 69 15.60 7.43 -5.29
C LEU A 69 16.19 8.47 -6.25
N GLU A 70 15.36 9.24 -6.94
CA GLU A 70 15.79 10.33 -7.83
C GLU A 70 16.49 11.44 -7.04
N ASP A 71 15.87 11.93 -5.97
CA ASP A 71 16.42 13.00 -5.11
C ASP A 71 17.70 12.56 -4.36
N MET A 72 17.85 11.26 -4.09
CA MET A 72 19.04 10.69 -3.44
C MET A 72 20.14 10.26 -4.43
N ASP A 73 19.92 10.38 -5.74
CA ASP A 73 20.80 9.87 -6.81
C ASP A 73 21.08 8.36 -6.71
N LEU A 74 20.04 7.59 -6.41
CA LEU A 74 20.06 6.12 -6.23
C LEU A 74 19.21 5.37 -7.25
N MET A 75 18.94 5.97 -8.42
CA MET A 75 18.11 5.35 -9.48
C MET A 75 18.69 4.05 -10.06
N TRP A 76 19.96 3.76 -9.78
CA TRP A 76 20.67 2.56 -10.26
C TRP A 76 20.43 1.32 -9.39
N ILE A 77 19.85 1.47 -8.19
CA ILE A 77 19.66 0.33 -7.28
C ILE A 77 18.54 -0.59 -7.77
N PRO A 78 18.60 -1.90 -7.50
CA PRO A 78 17.51 -2.81 -7.81
C PRO A 78 16.23 -2.45 -7.02
N VAL A 79 15.10 -2.43 -7.74
CA VAL A 79 13.77 -2.21 -7.18
C VAL A 79 12.89 -3.43 -7.43
N TYR A 80 12.29 -3.98 -6.39
CA TYR A 80 11.40 -5.14 -6.46
C TYR A 80 9.98 -4.79 -6.06
N ASN A 81 9.04 -4.97 -7.01
CA ASN A 81 7.62 -4.71 -6.78
C ASN A 81 6.90 -6.00 -6.42
N SER A 82 6.04 -5.97 -5.40
CA SER A 82 5.26 -7.14 -5.00
C SER A 82 3.89 -6.77 -4.46
N TRP A 83 2.85 -7.45 -4.94
CA TRP A 83 1.49 -7.29 -4.43
C TRP A 83 1.39 -7.63 -2.93
N ARG A 84 2.31 -8.45 -2.41
CA ARG A 84 2.37 -8.78 -0.98
C ARG A 84 2.69 -7.56 -0.10
N LEU A 85 3.17 -6.46 -0.70
CA LEU A 85 3.38 -5.16 -0.05
C LEU A 85 2.23 -4.16 -0.30
N ASN A 86 1.16 -4.57 -1.00
CA ASN A 86 -0.02 -3.71 -1.18
C ASN A 86 -0.66 -3.36 0.17
N GLU A 87 -1.37 -2.23 0.17
CA GLU A 87 -2.28 -1.83 1.25
C GLU A 87 -3.33 -2.93 1.54
N ARG A 88 -3.95 -2.92 2.71
CA ARG A 88 -5.09 -3.81 3.02
C ARG A 88 -6.24 -3.59 2.04
N HIS A 89 -6.78 -4.65 1.44
CA HIS A 89 -7.96 -4.59 0.57
C HIS A 89 -9.21 -4.21 1.38
N TYR A 90 -9.89 -3.12 1.02
CA TYR A 90 -11.08 -2.64 1.77
C TYR A 90 -12.41 -3.25 1.30
N GLY A 91 -12.34 -4.24 0.41
CA GLY A 91 -13.50 -4.96 -0.11
C GLY A 91 -14.49 -4.03 -0.80
N ALA A 92 -15.78 -4.23 -0.53
CA ALA A 92 -16.84 -3.42 -1.10
C ALA A 92 -16.80 -1.94 -0.69
N LEU A 93 -16.02 -1.58 0.35
CA LEU A 93 -15.87 -0.18 0.76
C LEU A 93 -14.99 0.63 -0.19
N GLN A 94 -14.17 0.01 -1.04
CA GLN A 94 -13.25 0.72 -1.93
C GLN A 94 -13.99 1.74 -2.82
N GLY A 95 -13.58 3.01 -2.75
CA GLY A 95 -14.18 4.14 -3.47
C GLY A 95 -15.29 4.87 -2.72
N LEU A 96 -15.84 4.29 -1.65
CA LEU A 96 -16.88 4.94 -0.85
C LEU A 96 -16.28 6.02 0.05
N ASN A 97 -17.04 7.10 0.28
CA ASN A 97 -16.64 8.15 1.21
C ASN A 97 -16.79 7.65 2.65
N LYS A 98 -15.82 7.95 3.52
CA LYS A 98 -15.85 7.48 4.91
C LYS A 98 -16.98 8.11 5.72
N MET A 99 -17.32 9.37 5.46
CA MET A 99 -18.38 10.07 6.19
C MET A 99 -19.75 9.50 5.83
N GLU A 100 -20.01 9.25 4.55
CA GLU A 100 -21.23 8.58 4.10
C GLU A 100 -21.38 7.18 4.73
N MET A 101 -20.28 6.44 4.91
CA MET A 101 -20.33 5.14 5.58
C MET A 101 -20.59 5.27 7.09
N VAL A 102 -20.11 6.33 7.73
CA VAL A 102 -20.43 6.63 9.14
C VAL A 102 -21.92 6.97 9.29
N GLU A 103 -22.48 7.76 8.37
CA GLU A 103 -23.92 8.06 8.36
C GLU A 103 -24.77 6.80 8.14
N LYS A 104 -24.34 5.92 7.24
CA LYS A 104 -25.10 4.72 6.87
C LYS A 104 -24.99 3.57 7.89
N TYR A 105 -23.81 3.34 8.44
CA TYR A 105 -23.52 2.15 9.27
C TYR A 105 -23.15 2.49 10.73
N GLY A 106 -23.00 3.77 11.06
CA GLY A 106 -22.55 4.23 12.36
C GLY A 106 -21.02 4.23 12.51
N ASP A 107 -20.53 5.15 13.35
CA ASP A 107 -19.09 5.32 13.60
C ASP A 107 -18.44 4.06 14.18
N GLN A 108 -19.13 3.37 15.11
CA GLN A 108 -18.62 2.13 15.71
C GLN A 108 -18.32 1.05 14.65
N GLN A 109 -19.23 0.84 13.70
CA GLN A 109 -19.04 -0.17 12.64
C GLN A 109 -17.89 0.21 11.71
N VAL A 110 -17.80 1.49 11.32
CA VAL A 110 -16.71 2.00 10.48
C VAL A 110 -15.36 1.89 11.21
N LEU A 111 -15.32 2.16 12.51
CA LEU A 111 -14.13 1.98 13.33
C LEU A 111 -13.72 0.52 13.42
N VAL A 112 -14.67 -0.42 13.57
CA VAL A 112 -14.39 -1.87 13.55
C VAL A 112 -13.70 -2.25 12.24
N TRP A 113 -14.28 -1.92 11.08
CA TRP A 113 -13.67 -2.22 9.78
C TRP A 113 -12.29 -1.56 9.59
N ARG A 114 -12.05 -0.41 10.22
CA ARG A 114 -10.78 0.32 10.08
C ARG A 114 -9.69 -0.16 11.04
N ARG A 115 -10.05 -0.50 12.28
CA ARG A 115 -9.11 -0.67 13.39
C ARG A 115 -9.07 -2.08 13.98
N SER A 116 -10.07 -2.91 13.71
CA SER A 116 -10.02 -4.31 14.14
C SER A 116 -8.87 -5.05 13.45
N TYR A 117 -8.26 -5.98 14.18
CA TYR A 117 -7.20 -6.82 13.67
C TYR A 117 -7.73 -7.90 12.73
N ASP A 118 -8.85 -8.52 13.08
CA ASP A 118 -9.36 -9.74 12.45
C ASP A 118 -10.76 -9.59 11.83
N THR A 119 -11.36 -8.39 11.89
CA THR A 119 -12.66 -8.15 11.26
C THR A 119 -12.51 -7.59 9.85
N GLN A 120 -13.01 -8.33 8.87
CA GLN A 120 -12.99 -7.93 7.46
C GLN A 120 -14.12 -6.92 7.15
N PRO A 121 -13.89 -5.93 6.27
CA PRO A 121 -14.95 -5.20 5.60
C PRO A 121 -15.86 -6.09 4.75
N PRO A 122 -17.03 -5.61 4.30
CA PRO A 122 -17.91 -6.37 3.41
C PRO A 122 -17.19 -6.83 2.14
N VAL A 123 -17.45 -8.07 1.73
CA VAL A 123 -16.79 -8.74 0.61
C VAL A 123 -17.19 -8.09 -0.72
N LEU A 124 -16.21 -7.86 -1.60
CA LEU A 124 -16.43 -7.39 -2.96
C LEU A 124 -16.94 -8.54 -3.85
N SER A 125 -17.89 -8.26 -4.75
CA SER A 125 -18.30 -9.25 -5.75
C SER A 125 -17.16 -9.54 -6.75
N THR A 126 -17.00 -10.80 -7.17
CA THR A 126 -16.05 -11.18 -8.23
C THR A 126 -16.40 -10.56 -9.58
N HIS A 127 -17.65 -10.16 -9.79
CA HIS A 127 -18.10 -9.51 -11.02
C HIS A 127 -17.94 -7.98 -10.98
N ASP A 128 -17.63 -7.41 -9.82
CA ASP A 128 -17.42 -5.98 -9.64
C ASP A 128 -16.21 -5.50 -10.47
N GLU A 129 -16.29 -4.30 -11.02
CA GLU A 129 -15.21 -3.69 -11.80
C GLU A 129 -13.95 -3.46 -10.96
N ARG A 130 -14.11 -3.27 -9.65
CA ARG A 130 -13.02 -3.08 -8.68
C ARG A 130 -12.30 -4.38 -8.33
N SER A 131 -12.76 -5.53 -8.85
CA SER A 131 -12.15 -6.82 -8.52
C SER A 131 -10.71 -6.90 -9.04
N PRO A 132 -9.73 -7.29 -8.20
CA PRO A 132 -8.33 -7.43 -8.64
C PRO A 132 -8.14 -8.39 -9.81
N SER A 133 -9.06 -9.35 -10.03
CA SER A 133 -8.98 -10.28 -11.17
C SER A 133 -9.13 -9.61 -12.54
N ARG A 134 -9.61 -8.36 -12.58
CA ARG A 134 -9.76 -7.56 -13.80
C ARG A 134 -8.55 -6.67 -14.07
N ASP A 135 -7.64 -6.53 -13.10
CA ASP A 135 -6.48 -5.66 -13.22
C ASP A 135 -5.27 -6.44 -13.78
N PRO A 136 -4.70 -6.00 -14.92
CA PRO A 136 -3.63 -6.72 -15.59
C PRO A 136 -2.33 -6.82 -14.78
N SER A 137 -2.15 -5.98 -13.75
CA SER A 137 -1.00 -6.05 -12.84
C SER A 137 -1.00 -7.32 -11.97
N TYR A 138 -2.15 -8.01 -11.87
CA TYR A 138 -2.30 -9.26 -11.12
C TYR A 138 -2.54 -10.49 -12.00
N LYS A 139 -2.31 -10.39 -13.31
CA LYS A 139 -2.60 -11.47 -14.28
C LYS A 139 -1.94 -12.82 -13.97
N ASP A 140 -0.80 -12.80 -13.27
CA ASP A 140 0.00 -13.98 -12.94
C ASP A 140 -0.34 -14.57 -11.57
N LEU A 141 -1.27 -13.95 -10.83
CA LEU A 141 -1.72 -14.43 -9.53
C LEU A 141 -2.83 -15.46 -9.65
N LYS A 142 -2.83 -16.42 -8.72
CA LYS A 142 -3.92 -17.38 -8.62
C LYS A 142 -5.16 -16.69 -8.04
N LYS A 143 -6.34 -17.25 -8.32
CA LYS A 143 -7.61 -16.70 -7.83
C LYS A 143 -7.64 -16.57 -6.30
N GLU A 144 -7.01 -17.49 -5.60
CA GLU A 144 -6.95 -17.52 -4.13
C GLU A 144 -6.03 -16.44 -3.54
N GLU A 145 -5.13 -15.88 -4.36
CA GLU A 145 -4.24 -14.78 -3.99
C GLU A 145 -4.86 -13.40 -4.20
N LEU A 146 -6.02 -13.34 -4.86
CA LEU A 146 -6.75 -12.10 -5.17
C LEU A 146 -7.82 -11.85 -4.11
N PRO A 147 -7.56 -10.97 -3.12
CA PRO A 147 -8.53 -10.72 -2.05
C PRO A 147 -9.76 -10.01 -2.57
N LEU A 148 -10.93 -10.42 -2.09
CA LEU A 148 -12.18 -9.68 -2.24
C LEU A 148 -12.48 -8.80 -1.02
N THR A 149 -11.75 -8.98 0.08
CA THR A 149 -11.71 -8.15 1.29
C THR A 149 -10.53 -8.62 2.13
N GLU A 150 -9.98 -7.75 3.00
CA GLU A 150 -8.94 -8.11 3.95
C GLU A 150 -9.17 -7.41 5.29
N CYS A 151 -8.86 -8.11 6.38
CA CYS A 151 -8.55 -7.50 7.68
C CYS A 151 -7.02 -7.38 7.84
N LEU A 152 -6.55 -6.82 8.97
CA LEU A 152 -5.10 -6.67 9.18
C LEU A 152 -4.40 -8.04 9.32
N LYS A 153 -5.06 -9.03 9.91
CA LYS A 153 -4.56 -10.41 10.02
C LYS A 153 -4.28 -11.02 8.64
N ASP A 154 -5.16 -10.83 7.66
CA ASP A 154 -4.95 -11.34 6.29
C ASP A 154 -3.77 -10.64 5.62
N THR A 155 -3.66 -9.33 5.78
CA THR A 155 -2.52 -8.54 5.27
C THR A 155 -1.20 -9.03 5.85
N VAL A 156 -1.16 -9.32 7.17
CA VAL A 156 0.01 -9.91 7.83
C VAL A 156 0.32 -11.30 7.26
N ALA A 157 -0.70 -12.13 7.07
CA ALA A 157 -0.53 -13.50 6.56
C ALA A 157 0.07 -13.54 5.15
N ARG A 158 -0.26 -12.58 4.26
CA ARG A 158 0.37 -12.49 2.94
C ARG A 158 1.73 -11.78 2.96
N PHE A 159 1.97 -10.87 3.90
CA PHE A 159 3.22 -10.12 4.01
C PHE A 159 4.37 -10.96 4.59
N LEU A 160 4.12 -11.69 5.69
CA LEU A 160 5.19 -12.41 6.41
C LEU A 160 5.96 -13.43 5.54
N PRO A 161 5.32 -14.22 4.65
CA PRO A 161 6.07 -15.09 3.74
C PRO A 161 7.03 -14.31 2.81
N TYR A 162 6.65 -13.11 2.37
CA TYR A 162 7.51 -12.26 1.54
C TYR A 162 8.65 -11.65 2.35
N TRP A 163 8.36 -11.22 3.59
CA TRP A 163 9.39 -10.76 4.50
C TRP A 163 10.43 -11.84 4.76
N HIS A 164 10.02 -13.02 5.21
CA HIS A 164 10.96 -14.10 5.57
C HIS A 164 11.66 -14.73 4.37
N GLY A 165 10.97 -14.86 3.23
CA GLY A 165 11.51 -15.53 2.05
C GLY A 165 12.29 -14.61 1.09
N THR A 166 12.06 -13.30 1.13
CA THR A 166 12.64 -12.37 0.14
C THR A 166 13.35 -11.19 0.79
N ILE A 167 12.67 -10.42 1.66
CA ILE A 167 13.24 -9.17 2.18
C ILE A 167 14.32 -9.45 3.22
N ALA A 168 14.00 -10.21 4.27
CA ALA A 168 14.92 -10.47 5.38
C ALA A 168 16.24 -11.11 4.94
N PRO A 169 16.27 -12.09 4.01
CA PRO A 169 17.53 -12.65 3.50
C PRO A 169 18.38 -11.69 2.66
N ALA A 170 17.76 -10.64 2.10
CA ALA A 170 18.47 -9.64 1.29
C ALA A 170 19.15 -8.56 2.14
N ILE A 171 18.76 -8.41 3.41
CA ILE A 171 19.35 -7.44 4.32
C ILE A 171 20.70 -7.99 4.82
N LYS A 172 21.79 -7.27 4.51
CA LYS A 172 23.17 -7.64 4.85
C LYS A 172 23.83 -6.61 5.75
#